data_AF-A0A7K6NII8-F1
#
_entry.id   AF-A0A7K6NII8-F1
#
_cell.length_a   1.000
_cell.length_b   1.000
_cell.length_c   1.000
_cell.angle_alpha   90.00
_cell.angle_beta   90.00
_cell.angle_gamma   90.00
#
_symmetry.space_group_name_H-M   'P 1'
#
loop_
_entity.id
_entity.type
_entity.pdbx_description
1 polymer ?
#
loop_
_entity_poly.entity_id
_entity_poly.type
_entity_poly.pdbx_seq_one_letter_code
_entity_poly.pdbx_strand_id
1 'polypeptide(L)'
;WLVIDRKVYDVSTFAKRHPGGSRVISHYAGQDATDAFIAFHNDKSLVKKYLKSLLIGELAPDQPSFESNKKKSLLEDFRELRCTIEKMGLLRPNHTFFFLIFLHLLVLDAASWLVVWYFGISLVPFLAGMAFFTIAQIQMGWFQHDLGHCSVFRKPKWNRLLQIIVINVLKGLPASWWNHLHNQHHAKPNCFRKDPDLNMHPLLFSLGKTLSVEVSEGTAGEVKISKTESCRVRFSGLQLAIYDVFSFFSLERRRRSSCLTITSISISSVTVHILLCNQEEKVVGKH
;
A
#
# COMPACT_ATOMS: atom_id res chain seq x y z
N TRP A 1 -11.80 15.02 -20.87
CA TRP A 1 -12.73 15.71 -19.96
C TRP A 1 -13.18 14.79 -18.85
N LEU A 2 -13.79 15.33 -17.80
CA LEU A 2 -14.44 14.57 -16.73
C LEU A 2 -15.71 15.26 -16.27
N VAL A 3 -16.64 14.48 -15.72
CA VAL A 3 -17.90 15.00 -15.17
C VAL A 3 -17.82 14.97 -13.65
N ILE A 4 -18.18 16.09 -13.01
CA ILE A 4 -18.34 16.18 -11.55
C ILE A 4 -19.64 16.95 -11.31
N ASP A 5 -20.60 16.34 -10.61
CA ASP A 5 -21.89 16.95 -10.29
C ASP A 5 -22.60 17.48 -11.55
N ARG A 6 -22.70 16.62 -12.57
CA ARG A 6 -23.23 16.91 -13.93
C ARG A 6 -22.50 18.01 -14.73
N LYS A 7 -21.49 18.66 -14.16
CA LYS A 7 -20.66 19.65 -14.85
C LYS A 7 -19.48 19.00 -15.55
N VAL A 8 -19.19 19.46 -16.77
CA VAL A 8 -18.13 18.95 -17.64
C VAL A 8 -16.91 19.84 -17.54
N TYR A 9 -15.76 19.25 -17.19
CA TYR A 9 -14.50 19.96 -17.01
C TYR A 9 -13.44 19.50 -18.01
N ASP A 10 -12.71 20.46 -18.60
CA ASP A 10 -11.49 20.18 -19.33
C ASP A 10 -10.32 20.05 -18.36
N VAL A 11 -9.76 18.85 -18.27
CA VAL A 11 -8.60 18.56 -17.42
C VAL A 11 -7.36 18.18 -18.22
N SER A 12 -7.38 18.34 -19.55
CA SER A 12 -6.32 17.85 -20.43
C SER A 12 -4.94 18.45 -20.09
N THR A 13 -4.89 19.76 -19.85
CA THR A 13 -3.68 20.45 -19.37
C THR A 13 -3.50 20.34 -17.85
N PHE A 14 -4.59 20.37 -17.09
CA PHE A 14 -4.55 20.32 -15.62
C PHE A 14 -4.04 18.97 -15.09
N ALA A 15 -4.27 17.86 -15.79
CA ALA A 15 -3.87 16.51 -15.35
C ALA A 15 -2.38 16.42 -14.98
N LYS A 16 -1.50 17.08 -15.72
CA LYS A 16 -0.05 17.10 -15.43
C LYS A 16 0.33 17.90 -14.19
N ARG A 17 -0.53 18.84 -13.76
CA ARG A 17 -0.31 19.73 -12.61
C ARG A 17 -1.10 19.28 -11.37
N HIS A 18 -1.91 18.24 -11.51
CA HIS A 18 -2.76 17.76 -10.43
C HIS A 18 -1.90 17.21 -9.27
N PRO A 19 -2.12 17.66 -8.02
CA PRO A 19 -1.34 17.21 -6.87
C PRO A 19 -1.39 15.70 -6.61
N GLY A 20 -2.50 15.03 -6.96
CA GLY A 20 -2.64 13.57 -6.87
C GLY A 20 -2.00 12.81 -8.03
N GLY A 21 -1.36 13.51 -8.98
CA GLY A 21 -0.77 12.94 -10.19
C GLY A 21 -1.75 12.83 -11.36
N SER A 22 -1.19 12.70 -12.57
CA SER A 22 -1.95 12.62 -13.83
C SER A 22 -2.69 11.30 -13.99
N ARG A 23 -2.07 10.19 -13.56
CA ARG A 23 -2.60 8.83 -13.73
C ARG A 23 -3.96 8.63 -13.08
N VAL A 24 -4.15 9.15 -11.86
CA VAL A 24 -5.42 9.11 -11.13
C VAL A 24 -6.55 9.80 -11.91
N ILE A 25 -6.28 10.97 -12.48
CA ILE A 25 -7.25 11.68 -13.32
C ILE A 25 -7.56 10.89 -14.60
N SER A 26 -6.54 10.36 -15.26
CA SER A 26 -6.70 9.62 -16.52
C SER A 26 -7.57 8.37 -16.35
N HIS A 27 -7.64 7.76 -15.15
CA HIS A 27 -8.53 6.62 -14.88
C HIS A 27 -10.03 6.92 -15.05
N TYR A 28 -10.39 8.20 -14.95
CA TYR A 28 -11.75 8.75 -15.04
C TYR A 28 -11.98 9.60 -16.30
N ALA A 29 -11.07 9.56 -17.28
CA ALA A 29 -11.27 10.28 -18.53
C ALA A 29 -12.60 9.85 -19.19
N GLY A 30 -13.43 10.84 -19.51
CA GLY A 30 -14.74 10.65 -20.15
C GLY A 30 -15.84 10.08 -19.25
N GLN A 31 -15.62 10.02 -17.93
CA GLN A 31 -16.56 9.42 -16.98
C GLN A 31 -17.06 10.44 -15.96
N ASP A 32 -18.16 10.07 -15.28
CA ASP A 32 -18.57 10.72 -14.05
C ASP A 32 -17.65 10.29 -12.90
N ALA A 33 -16.93 11.26 -12.38
CA ALA A 33 -15.96 11.12 -11.30
C ALA A 33 -16.48 11.74 -9.98
N THR A 34 -17.78 12.05 -9.85
CA THR A 34 -18.35 12.80 -8.72
C THR A 34 -18.01 12.14 -7.39
N ASP A 35 -18.28 10.85 -7.25
CA ASP A 35 -18.07 10.13 -5.98
C ASP A 35 -16.59 10.02 -5.61
N ALA A 36 -15.73 9.76 -6.61
CA ALA A 36 -14.28 9.74 -6.42
C ALA A 36 -13.74 11.13 -6.05
N PHE A 37 -14.24 12.17 -6.72
CA PHE A 37 -13.88 13.54 -6.43
C PHE A 37 -14.23 13.91 -4.97
N ILE A 38 -15.42 13.55 -4.51
CA ILE A 38 -15.84 13.77 -3.11
C ILE A 38 -14.95 12.99 -2.13
N ALA A 39 -14.57 11.75 -2.46
CA ALA A 39 -13.74 10.92 -1.59
C ALA A 39 -12.31 11.44 -1.40
N PHE A 40 -11.68 11.96 -2.46
CA PHE A 40 -10.27 12.40 -2.43
C PHE A 40 -10.08 13.86 -1.97
N HIS A 41 -11.09 14.73 -2.10
CA HIS A 41 -10.94 16.16 -1.91
C HIS A 41 -11.63 16.68 -0.64
N ASN A 42 -10.90 16.60 0.48
CA ASN A 42 -11.37 17.10 1.78
C ASN A 42 -11.57 18.62 1.81
N ASP A 43 -10.70 19.40 1.15
CA ASP A 43 -10.79 20.87 1.11
C ASP A 43 -11.60 21.35 -0.11
N LYS A 44 -12.93 21.34 0.05
CA LYS A 44 -13.85 21.79 -1.01
C LYS A 44 -13.62 23.26 -1.42
N SER A 45 -13.14 24.09 -0.50
CA SER A 45 -12.93 25.52 -0.76
C SER A 45 -11.76 25.78 -1.70
N LEU A 46 -10.65 25.05 -1.48
CA LEU A 46 -9.47 25.11 -2.31
C LEU A 46 -9.78 24.58 -3.72
N VAL A 47 -10.43 23.42 -3.80
CA VAL A 47 -10.64 22.75 -5.10
C VAL A 47 -11.64 23.52 -5.96
N LYS A 48 -12.65 24.18 -5.37
CA LYS A 48 -13.58 25.05 -6.10
C LYS A 48 -12.87 26.18 -6.87
N LYS A 49 -11.74 26.69 -6.36
CA LYS A 49 -10.94 27.71 -7.05
C LYS A 49 -10.33 27.18 -8.35
N TYR A 50 -9.85 25.93 -8.35
CA TYR A 50 -9.30 25.28 -9.54
C TYR A 50 -10.41 24.88 -10.52
N LEU A 51 -11.53 24.35 -10.04
CA LEU A 51 -12.63 23.89 -10.92
C LEU A 51 -13.24 25.03 -11.76
N LYS A 52 -13.30 26.26 -11.22
CA LYS A 52 -13.92 27.39 -11.91
C LYS A 52 -13.29 27.66 -13.29
N SER A 53 -11.97 27.54 -13.43
CA SER A 53 -11.28 27.76 -14.71
C SER A 53 -11.32 26.58 -15.66
N LEU A 54 -11.74 25.41 -15.19
CA LEU A 54 -11.75 24.16 -15.97
C LEU A 54 -13.15 23.83 -16.52
N LEU A 55 -14.18 24.53 -16.06
CA LEU A 55 -15.57 24.29 -16.45
C LEU A 55 -15.79 24.68 -17.92
N ILE A 56 -16.30 23.75 -18.73
CA ILE A 56 -16.67 23.99 -20.13
C ILE A 56 -18.20 24.10 -20.27
N GLY A 57 -18.96 23.30 -19.51
CA GLY A 57 -20.41 23.24 -19.62
C GLY A 57 -21.04 22.21 -18.69
N GLU A 58 -22.26 21.78 -19.01
CA GLU A 58 -23.04 20.83 -18.22
C GLU A 58 -23.58 19.71 -19.12
N LEU A 59 -23.80 18.52 -18.54
CA LEU A 59 -24.42 17.41 -19.23
C LEU A 59 -25.87 17.74 -19.61
N ALA A 60 -26.27 17.35 -20.82
CA ALA A 60 -27.65 17.51 -21.27
C ALA A 60 -28.64 16.83 -20.31
N PRO A 61 -29.85 17.37 -20.09
CA PRO A 61 -30.77 16.91 -19.05
C PRO A 61 -31.16 15.43 -19.16
N ASP A 62 -31.24 14.92 -20.38
CA ASP A 62 -31.55 13.53 -20.74
C ASP A 62 -30.38 12.56 -20.48
N GLN A 63 -29.15 13.09 -20.38
CA GLN A 63 -27.96 12.26 -20.22
C GLN A 63 -27.76 11.85 -18.74
N PRO A 64 -27.54 10.54 -18.48
CA PRO A 64 -27.27 10.06 -17.13
C PRO A 64 -25.89 10.50 -16.64
N SER A 65 -25.80 10.84 -15.35
CA SER A 65 -24.54 11.22 -14.67
C SER A 65 -23.88 9.99 -14.02
N PHE A 66 -23.80 8.88 -14.75
CA PHE A 66 -23.16 7.65 -14.31
C PHE A 66 -22.82 6.76 -15.51
N GLU A 67 -21.88 5.84 -15.34
CA GLU A 67 -21.48 4.88 -16.38
C GLU A 67 -22.61 3.87 -16.65
N SER A 68 -22.87 3.55 -17.92
CA SER A 68 -23.96 2.63 -18.33
C SER A 68 -23.85 1.21 -17.75
N ASN A 69 -22.65 0.77 -17.37
CA ASN A 69 -22.39 -0.52 -16.75
C ASN A 69 -22.67 -0.55 -15.23
N LYS A 70 -22.91 0.61 -14.59
CA LYS A 70 -23.18 0.72 -13.16
C LYS A 70 -24.69 0.68 -12.90
N LYS A 71 -25.08 -0.05 -11.85
CA LYS A 71 -26.47 -0.07 -11.38
C LYS A 71 -26.77 1.22 -10.63
N LYS A 72 -27.73 2.01 -11.12
CA LYS A 72 -28.13 3.29 -10.52
C LYS A 72 -28.58 3.14 -9.06
N SER A 73 -29.38 2.13 -8.75
CA SER A 73 -29.87 1.88 -7.38
C SER A 73 -28.71 1.71 -6.39
N LEU A 74 -27.69 0.93 -6.75
CA LEU A 74 -26.53 0.70 -5.90
C LEU A 74 -25.75 2.00 -5.62
N LEU A 75 -25.64 2.90 -6.61
CA LEU A 75 -24.99 4.20 -6.42
C LEU A 75 -25.79 5.09 -5.46
N GLU A 76 -27.11 5.08 -5.57
CA GLU A 76 -28.01 5.81 -4.67
C GLU A 76 -27.91 5.27 -3.24
N ASP A 77 -27.92 3.94 -3.07
CA ASP A 77 -27.75 3.28 -1.77
C ASP A 77 -26.42 3.67 -1.09
N PHE A 78 -25.31 3.68 -1.84
CA PHE A 78 -24.01 4.11 -1.29
C PHE A 78 -23.98 5.59 -0.90
N ARG A 79 -24.63 6.46 -1.68
CA ARG A 79 -24.72 7.90 -1.38
C ARG A 79 -25.58 8.14 -0.15
N GLU A 80 -26.70 7.43 -0.02
CA GLU A 80 -27.55 7.48 1.17
C GLU A 80 -26.80 6.98 2.41
N LEU A 81 -26.12 5.83 2.30
CA LEU A 81 -25.30 5.29 3.38
C LEU A 81 -24.25 6.30 3.85
N ARG A 82 -23.55 6.94 2.91
CA ARG A 82 -22.56 7.98 3.23
C ARG A 82 -23.21 9.16 3.97
N CYS A 83 -24.35 9.64 3.50
CA CYS A 83 -25.09 10.73 4.14
C CYS A 83 -25.49 10.37 5.58
N THR A 84 -25.95 9.13 5.80
CA THR A 84 -26.30 8.61 7.14
C THR A 84 -25.07 8.54 8.04
N ILE A 85 -23.95 7.98 7.57
CA ILE A 85 -22.69 7.90 8.32
C ILE A 85 -22.16 9.30 8.69
N GLU A 86 -22.23 10.26 7.78
CA GLU A 86 -21.84 11.66 8.02
C GLU A 86 -22.76 12.32 9.06
N LYS A 87 -24.10 12.14 8.96
CA LYS A 87 -25.09 12.65 9.93
C LYS A 87 -24.88 12.07 11.34
N MET A 88 -24.58 10.78 11.42
CA MET A 88 -24.27 10.11 12.69
C MET A 88 -22.91 10.53 13.29
N GLY A 89 -22.09 11.25 12.52
CA GLY A 89 -20.79 11.72 12.99
C GLY A 89 -19.74 10.61 13.14
N LEU A 90 -19.94 9.45 12.51
CA LEU A 90 -19.06 8.29 12.62
C LEU A 90 -17.68 8.51 11.97
N LEU A 91 -17.54 9.55 11.14
CA LEU A 91 -16.26 9.95 10.55
C LEU A 91 -15.43 10.90 11.43
N ARG A 92 -15.89 11.22 12.64
CA ARG A 92 -15.14 12.08 13.56
C ARG A 92 -13.99 11.30 14.20
N PRO A 93 -12.74 11.78 14.12
CA PRO A 93 -11.61 11.07 14.71
C PRO A 93 -11.69 11.03 16.23
N ASN A 94 -11.40 9.86 16.82
CA ASN A 94 -11.21 9.70 18.25
C ASN A 94 -9.71 9.75 18.59
N HIS A 95 -9.24 10.91 19.05
CA HIS A 95 -7.82 11.13 19.32
C HIS A 95 -7.29 10.25 20.46
N THR A 96 -8.10 9.97 21.48
CA THR A 96 -7.70 9.12 22.60
C THR A 96 -7.47 7.69 22.14
N PHE A 97 -8.36 7.16 21.31
CA PHE A 97 -8.20 5.83 20.71
C PHE A 97 -6.89 5.72 19.93
N PHE A 98 -6.64 6.64 18.98
CA PHE A 98 -5.42 6.59 18.17
C PHE A 98 -4.15 6.85 18.98
N PHE A 99 -4.21 7.68 20.02
CA PHE A 99 -3.09 7.89 20.94
C PHE A 99 -2.75 6.61 21.70
N LEU A 100 -3.77 5.92 22.25
CA LEU A 100 -3.56 4.65 22.97
C LEU A 100 -3.05 3.55 22.06
N ILE A 101 -3.54 3.47 20.81
CA ILE A 101 -3.00 2.57 19.80
C ILE A 101 -1.53 2.90 19.55
N PHE A 102 -1.19 4.15 19.28
CA PHE A 102 0.21 4.52 19.02
C PHE A 102 1.13 4.22 20.22
N LEU A 103 0.68 4.51 21.44
CA LEU A 103 1.42 4.17 22.66
C LEU A 103 1.61 2.65 22.81
N HIS A 104 0.57 1.86 22.57
CA HIS A 104 0.63 0.39 22.59
C HIS A 104 1.69 -0.14 21.60
N LEU A 105 1.75 0.43 20.40
CA LEU A 105 2.74 0.04 19.39
C LEU A 105 4.17 0.35 19.84
N LEU A 106 4.41 1.53 20.42
CA LEU A 106 5.72 1.90 20.96
C LEU A 106 6.14 0.99 22.14
N VAL A 107 5.18 0.63 23.00
CA VAL A 107 5.43 -0.27 24.13
C VAL A 107 5.76 -1.68 23.64
N LEU A 108 5.02 -2.23 22.67
CA LEU A 108 5.31 -3.55 22.11
C LEU A 108 6.66 -3.60 21.40
N ASP A 109 6.99 -2.56 20.64
CA ASP A 109 8.29 -2.46 19.95
C ASP A 109 9.43 -2.40 20.97
N ALA A 110 9.34 -1.53 21.97
CA ALA A 110 10.32 -1.46 23.06
C ALA A 110 10.42 -2.78 23.85
N ALA A 111 9.29 -3.45 24.11
CA ALA A 111 9.27 -4.74 24.80
C ALA A 111 9.99 -5.83 24.00
N SER A 112 9.89 -5.84 22.67
CA SER A 112 10.66 -6.75 21.82
C SER A 112 12.16 -6.64 22.07
N TRP A 113 12.70 -5.43 22.02
CA TRP A 113 14.11 -5.16 22.25
C TRP A 113 14.53 -5.48 23.70
N LEU A 114 13.68 -5.13 24.67
CA LEU A 114 13.94 -5.37 26.09
C LEU A 114 14.05 -6.87 26.41
N VAL A 115 13.19 -7.70 25.80
CA VAL A 115 13.23 -9.17 26.00
C VAL A 115 14.57 -9.74 25.54
N VAL A 116 15.03 -9.35 24.35
CA VAL A 116 16.32 -9.84 23.81
C VAL A 116 17.49 -9.28 24.61
N TRP A 117 17.43 -8.01 25.01
CA TRP A 117 18.49 -7.37 25.79
C TRP A 117 18.64 -7.97 27.20
N TYR A 118 17.54 -8.23 27.91
CA TYR A 118 17.57 -8.69 29.29
C TYR A 118 17.81 -10.21 29.41
N PHE A 119 17.14 -11.02 28.59
CA PHE A 119 17.23 -12.49 28.65
C PHE A 119 18.28 -13.08 27.70
N GLY A 120 18.92 -12.26 26.87
CA GLY A 120 19.92 -12.67 25.89
C GLY A 120 19.35 -13.33 24.64
N ILE A 121 20.24 -13.74 23.73
CA ILE A 121 19.90 -14.25 22.38
C ILE A 121 19.74 -15.79 22.40
N SER A 122 19.07 -16.33 23.42
CA SER A 122 18.66 -17.73 23.39
C SER A 122 17.39 -17.89 22.54
N LEU A 123 17.10 -19.12 22.09
CA LEU A 123 16.01 -19.36 21.14
C LEU A 123 14.67 -18.80 21.62
N VAL A 124 14.32 -18.99 22.90
CA VAL A 124 13.01 -18.60 23.44
C VAL A 124 12.82 -17.07 23.50
N PRO A 125 13.70 -16.28 24.16
CA PRO A 125 13.63 -14.81 24.13
C PRO A 125 13.72 -14.23 22.71
N PHE A 126 14.52 -14.83 21.83
CA PHE A 126 14.61 -14.40 20.44
C PHE A 126 13.26 -14.57 19.72
N LEU A 127 12.63 -15.75 19.80
CA LEU A 127 11.32 -15.98 19.19
C LEU A 127 10.23 -15.09 19.81
N ALA A 128 10.24 -14.89 21.12
CA ALA A 128 9.31 -14.00 21.80
C ALA A 128 9.49 -12.54 21.37
N GLY A 129 10.73 -12.05 21.31
CA GLY A 129 11.07 -10.72 20.80
C GLY A 129 10.62 -10.54 19.34
N MET A 130 10.91 -11.51 18.47
CA MET A 130 10.43 -11.48 17.08
C MET A 130 8.90 -11.43 16.99
N ALA A 131 8.18 -12.18 17.83
CA ALA A 131 6.73 -12.17 17.83
C ALA A 131 6.18 -10.77 18.20
N PHE A 132 6.69 -10.15 19.27
CA PHE A 132 6.30 -8.79 19.66
C PHE A 132 6.62 -7.76 18.57
N PHE A 133 7.82 -7.82 18.00
CA PHE A 133 8.23 -6.94 16.91
C PHE A 133 7.32 -7.10 15.70
N THR A 134 7.03 -8.34 15.29
CA THR A 134 6.20 -8.62 14.12
C THR A 134 4.78 -8.08 14.30
N ILE A 135 4.18 -8.30 15.47
CA ILE A 135 2.85 -7.78 15.81
C ILE A 135 2.86 -6.25 15.77
N ALA A 136 3.84 -5.62 16.44
CA ALA A 136 3.99 -4.16 16.45
C ALA A 136 4.13 -3.60 15.03
N GLN A 137 4.98 -4.20 14.18
CA GLN A 137 5.24 -3.71 12.83
C GLN A 137 4.05 -3.89 11.88
N ILE A 138 3.28 -4.97 12.00
CA ILE A 138 2.04 -5.17 11.22
C ILE A 138 1.02 -4.10 11.62
N GLN A 139 0.75 -3.94 12.91
CA GLN A 139 -0.23 -2.97 13.39
C GLN A 139 0.21 -1.52 13.12
N MET A 140 1.51 -1.22 13.20
CA MET A 140 2.07 0.07 12.78
C MET A 140 1.84 0.35 11.29
N GLY A 141 1.79 -0.68 10.45
CA GLY A 141 1.41 -0.56 9.04
C GLY A 141 -0.04 -0.08 8.85
N TRP A 142 -0.98 -0.61 9.63
CA TRP A 142 -2.37 -0.15 9.62
C TRP A 142 -2.52 1.26 10.21
N PHE A 143 -1.81 1.56 11.29
CA PHE A 143 -1.80 2.91 11.87
C PHE A 143 -1.28 3.96 10.87
N GLN A 144 -0.18 3.67 10.15
CA GLN A 144 0.33 4.57 9.12
C GLN A 144 -0.62 4.68 7.91
N HIS A 145 -1.32 3.60 7.57
CA HIS A 145 -2.36 3.62 6.53
C HIS A 145 -3.48 4.62 6.89
N ASP A 146 -3.96 4.60 8.13
CA ASP A 146 -5.00 5.52 8.60
C ASP A 146 -4.52 6.98 8.65
N LEU A 147 -3.24 7.19 8.98
CA LEU A 147 -2.60 8.50 8.85
C LEU A 147 -2.54 8.96 7.39
N GLY A 148 -2.22 8.06 6.46
CA GLY A 148 -2.22 8.34 5.03
C GLY A 148 -3.58 8.77 4.47
N HIS A 149 -4.65 8.17 4.99
CA HIS A 149 -6.04 8.56 4.69
C HIS A 149 -6.51 9.82 5.40
N CYS A 150 -5.66 10.44 6.21
CA CYS A 150 -5.98 11.60 7.03
C CYS A 150 -7.11 11.35 8.06
N SER A 151 -7.24 10.13 8.56
CA SER A 151 -8.33 9.71 9.45
C SER A 151 -8.06 9.94 10.94
N VAL A 152 -6.81 10.23 11.33
CA VAL A 152 -6.41 10.32 12.76
C VAL A 152 -6.59 11.74 13.32
N PHE A 153 -6.25 12.76 12.52
CA PHE A 153 -6.41 14.17 12.88
C PHE A 153 -7.36 14.89 11.93
N ARG A 154 -8.07 15.91 12.44
CA ARG A 154 -8.94 16.76 11.59
C ARG A 154 -8.16 17.56 10.55
N LYS A 155 -6.94 17.98 10.86
CA LYS A 155 -6.09 18.77 9.95
C LYS A 155 -5.14 17.83 9.20
N PRO A 156 -5.16 17.78 7.85
CA PRO A 156 -4.29 16.90 7.06
C PRO A 156 -2.79 17.09 7.33
N LYS A 157 -2.37 18.30 7.73
CA LYS A 157 -0.96 18.62 8.06
C LYS A 157 -0.41 17.71 9.17
N TRP A 158 -1.18 17.47 10.23
CA TRP A 158 -0.74 16.64 11.36
C TRP A 158 -0.70 15.16 11.00
N ASN A 159 -1.67 14.68 10.23
CA ASN A 159 -1.64 13.32 9.68
C ASN A 159 -0.39 13.09 8.84
N ARG A 160 -0.07 14.01 7.91
CA ARG A 160 1.11 13.89 7.05
C ARG A 160 2.41 13.91 7.84
N LEU A 161 2.53 14.78 8.84
CA LEU A 161 3.72 14.83 9.69
C LEU A 161 3.92 13.50 10.44
N LEU A 162 2.88 13.02 11.13
CA LEU A 162 2.98 11.79 11.89
C LEU A 162 3.13 10.56 10.97
N GLN A 163 2.50 10.55 9.80
CA GLN A 163 2.70 9.51 8.79
C GLN A 163 4.18 9.41 8.42
N ILE A 164 4.83 10.53 8.10
CA ILE A 164 6.26 10.56 7.75
C ILE A 164 7.10 9.99 8.90
N ILE A 165 6.82 10.38 10.14
CA ILE A 165 7.54 9.83 11.31
C ILE A 165 7.36 8.31 11.36
N VAL A 166 6.12 7.82 11.29
CA VAL A 166 5.82 6.40 11.41
C VAL A 166 6.42 5.59 10.26
N ILE A 167 6.14 5.94 9.01
CA ILE A 167 6.56 5.11 7.88
C ILE A 167 8.04 5.33 7.52
N ASN A 168 8.54 6.57 7.54
CA ASN A 168 9.94 6.81 7.15
C ASN A 168 10.91 6.44 8.26
N VAL A 169 10.62 6.79 9.53
CA VAL A 169 11.57 6.58 10.64
C VAL A 169 11.37 5.21 11.27
N LEU A 170 10.14 4.86 11.65
CA LEU A 170 9.90 3.60 12.39
C LEU A 170 9.85 2.37 11.47
N LYS A 171 9.41 2.53 10.21
CA LYS A 171 9.33 1.41 9.25
C LYS A 171 10.40 1.44 8.15
N GLY A 172 11.06 2.57 7.93
CA GLY A 172 12.09 2.72 6.90
C GLY A 172 11.57 2.79 5.47
N LEU A 173 10.32 3.15 5.23
CA LEU A 173 9.74 3.25 3.88
C LEU A 173 9.30 4.70 3.58
N PRO A 174 9.44 5.20 2.33
CA PRO A 174 9.04 6.56 2.01
C PRO A 174 7.51 6.74 2.00
N ALA A 175 6.99 7.68 2.79
CA ALA A 175 5.57 8.06 2.78
C ALA A 175 5.09 8.49 1.39
N SER A 176 5.96 9.11 0.59
CA SER A 176 5.63 9.53 -0.79
C SER A 176 5.37 8.34 -1.71
N TRP A 177 6.17 7.28 -1.61
CA TRP A 177 5.98 6.04 -2.37
C TRP A 177 4.65 5.39 -2.02
N TRP A 178 4.39 5.21 -0.71
CA TRP A 178 3.14 4.62 -0.25
C TRP A 178 1.95 5.45 -0.69
N ASN A 179 1.95 6.76 -0.45
CA ASN A 179 0.85 7.65 -0.85
C ASN A 179 0.64 7.64 -2.37
N HIS A 180 1.71 7.57 -3.17
CA HIS A 180 1.60 7.55 -4.63
C HIS A 180 0.90 6.29 -5.14
N LEU A 181 1.30 5.11 -4.66
CA LEU A 181 0.69 3.83 -5.07
C LEU A 181 -0.71 3.67 -4.48
N HIS A 182 -0.84 3.92 -3.19
CA HIS A 182 -2.09 3.73 -2.44
C HIS A 182 -3.23 4.62 -2.95
N ASN A 183 -2.93 5.88 -3.30
CA ASN A 183 -3.94 6.75 -3.91
C ASN A 183 -4.39 6.27 -5.29
N GLN A 184 -3.51 5.62 -6.07
CA GLN A 184 -3.88 5.02 -7.35
C GLN A 184 -4.74 3.77 -7.16
N HIS A 185 -4.38 2.92 -6.19
CA HIS A 185 -5.19 1.77 -5.79
C HIS A 185 -6.62 2.23 -5.42
N HIS A 186 -6.76 3.19 -4.51
CA HIS A 186 -8.08 3.70 -4.11
C HIS A 186 -8.81 4.49 -5.20
N ALA A 187 -8.10 5.01 -6.21
CA ALA A 187 -8.75 5.65 -7.33
C ALA A 187 -9.53 4.64 -8.16
N LYS A 188 -8.99 3.45 -8.46
CA LYS A 188 -9.74 2.37 -9.13
C LYS A 188 -9.26 1.00 -8.64
N PRO A 189 -9.77 0.54 -7.49
CA PRO A 189 -9.31 -0.70 -6.90
C PRO A 189 -9.75 -1.89 -7.76
N ASN A 190 -8.92 -2.93 -7.78
CA ASN A 190 -9.14 -4.19 -8.47
C ASN A 190 -9.43 -4.05 -9.97
N CYS A 191 -9.00 -2.95 -10.59
CA CYS A 191 -9.16 -2.70 -12.02
C CYS A 191 -7.84 -2.95 -12.73
N PHE A 192 -7.78 -3.99 -13.56
CA PHE A 192 -6.57 -4.32 -14.33
C PHE A 192 -6.04 -3.12 -15.13
N ARG A 193 -4.70 -2.95 -15.15
CA ARG A 193 -3.95 -1.80 -15.71
C ARG A 193 -4.15 -0.45 -15.02
N LYS A 194 -5.13 -0.30 -14.13
CA LYS A 194 -5.39 0.94 -13.38
C LYS A 194 -4.89 0.84 -11.94
N ASP A 195 -5.19 -0.27 -11.29
CA ASP A 195 -4.71 -0.59 -9.95
C ASP A 195 -3.24 -1.02 -9.98
N PRO A 196 -2.32 -0.31 -9.32
CA PRO A 196 -0.92 -0.72 -9.24
C PRO A 196 -0.72 -2.04 -8.50
N ASP A 197 -1.62 -2.41 -7.58
CA ASP A 197 -1.47 -3.61 -6.74
C ASP A 197 -1.64 -4.90 -7.54
N LEU A 198 -2.22 -4.79 -8.74
CA LEU A 198 -2.38 -5.90 -9.68
C LEU A 198 -1.22 -6.04 -10.67
N ASN A 199 -0.23 -5.12 -10.66
CA ASN A 199 0.90 -5.13 -11.60
C ASN A 199 2.02 -6.10 -11.18
N MET A 200 1.67 -7.27 -10.65
CA MET A 200 2.64 -8.30 -10.25
C MET A 200 2.77 -9.43 -11.28
N HIS A 201 2.23 -9.24 -12.48
CA HIS A 201 2.39 -10.15 -13.61
C HIS A 201 3.80 -10.06 -14.22
N PRO A 202 4.45 -11.19 -14.61
CA PRO A 202 3.99 -12.57 -14.49
C PRO A 202 4.41 -13.27 -13.18
N LEU A 203 5.15 -12.59 -12.30
CA LEU A 203 5.93 -13.24 -11.25
C LEU A 203 5.12 -13.79 -10.06
N LEU A 204 4.00 -13.16 -9.68
CA LEU A 204 3.21 -13.58 -8.51
C LEU A 204 1.78 -13.97 -8.86
N PHE A 205 1.11 -13.20 -9.73
CA PHE A 205 -0.26 -13.50 -10.14
C PHE A 205 -0.44 -13.24 -11.64
N SER A 206 -0.96 -14.25 -12.36
CA SER A 206 -1.48 -14.08 -13.71
C SER A 206 -2.94 -13.63 -13.62
N LEU A 207 -3.22 -12.36 -13.91
CA LEU A 207 -4.59 -11.83 -13.88
C LEU A 207 -5.14 -11.66 -15.30
N GLY A 208 -6.11 -12.52 -15.65
CA GLY A 208 -6.96 -12.39 -16.83
C GLY A 208 -7.47 -13.75 -17.32
N LYS A 209 -8.77 -13.87 -17.64
CA LYS A 209 -9.33 -15.10 -18.25
C LYS A 209 -8.60 -15.48 -19.54
N THR A 210 -8.25 -14.49 -20.37
CA THR A 210 -7.52 -14.71 -21.63
C THR A 210 -6.07 -15.09 -21.41
N LEU A 211 -5.39 -14.52 -20.41
CA LEU A 211 -4.00 -14.81 -20.13
C LEU A 211 -3.82 -16.19 -19.45
N SER A 212 -4.73 -16.58 -18.55
CA SER A 212 -4.74 -17.93 -17.99
C SER A 212 -4.97 -18.99 -19.08
N VAL A 213 -5.82 -18.68 -20.06
CA VAL A 213 -6.09 -19.55 -21.22
C VAL A 213 -4.88 -19.58 -22.16
N GLU A 214 -4.31 -18.44 -22.56
CA GLU A 214 -3.12 -18.36 -23.42
C GLU A 214 -1.89 -19.04 -22.79
N VAL A 215 -1.69 -18.92 -21.47
CA VAL A 215 -0.62 -19.64 -20.76
C VAL A 215 -0.90 -21.14 -20.75
N SER A 216 -2.15 -21.58 -20.51
CA SER A 216 -2.51 -23.00 -20.52
C SER A 216 -2.46 -23.63 -21.92
N GLU A 217 -2.81 -22.88 -22.96
CA GLU A 217 -2.76 -23.32 -24.36
C GLU A 217 -1.33 -23.27 -24.91
N GLY A 218 -0.50 -22.33 -24.45
CA GLY A 218 0.93 -22.25 -24.80
C GLY A 218 1.82 -23.31 -24.14
N THR A 219 1.33 -23.99 -23.08
CA THR A 219 2.03 -25.10 -22.40
C THR A 219 1.73 -26.50 -22.94
N ALA A 220 1.04 -26.61 -24.09
CA ALA A 220 0.90 -27.89 -24.81
C ALA A 220 2.18 -28.32 -25.57
N GLY A 221 3.22 -27.48 -25.60
CA GLY A 221 4.55 -27.83 -26.07
C GLY A 221 5.59 -27.54 -25.00
N GLU A 222 6.53 -28.46 -24.79
CA GLU A 222 7.65 -28.35 -23.84
C GLU A 222 8.27 -26.94 -23.82
N VAL A 223 8.03 -26.19 -22.73
CA VAL A 223 8.81 -24.99 -22.45
C VAL A 223 10.17 -25.44 -21.90
N LYS A 224 11.13 -25.67 -22.80
CA LYS A 224 12.55 -25.63 -22.47
C LYS A 224 12.90 -24.18 -22.13
N ILE A 225 12.93 -23.84 -20.84
CA ILE A 225 13.55 -22.59 -20.38
C ILE A 225 15.06 -22.75 -20.56
N SER A 226 15.58 -22.24 -21.67
CA SER A 226 17.03 -22.09 -21.85
C SER A 226 17.56 -21.02 -20.90
N LYS A 227 18.74 -21.32 -20.35
CA LYS A 227 19.45 -20.57 -19.32
C LYS A 227 19.65 -19.08 -19.62
N THR A 228 19.79 -18.35 -18.51
CA THR A 228 20.57 -17.13 -18.30
C THR A 228 20.10 -15.85 -18.99
N GLU A 229 19.39 -15.01 -18.24
CA GLU A 229 19.83 -13.62 -18.03
C GLU A 229 19.70 -13.27 -16.54
N SER A 230 20.82 -12.81 -15.96
CA SER A 230 20.90 -12.36 -14.58
C SER A 230 20.20 -11.01 -14.44
N CYS A 231 18.95 -11.01 -13.96
CA CYS A 231 18.28 -9.76 -13.60
C CYS A 231 18.77 -9.32 -12.20
N ARG A 232 19.70 -8.36 -12.20
CA ARG A 232 20.26 -7.75 -11.00
C ARG A 232 19.21 -6.81 -10.39
N VAL A 233 18.36 -7.33 -9.50
CA VAL A 233 17.47 -6.50 -8.69
C VAL A 233 18.33 -5.74 -7.68
N ARG A 234 18.69 -4.50 -8.02
CA ARG A 234 19.34 -3.57 -7.09
C ARG A 234 18.29 -3.07 -6.12
N PHE A 235 18.12 -3.75 -4.98
CA PHE A 235 17.54 -3.11 -3.81
C PHE A 235 18.40 -1.88 -3.53
N SER A 236 17.86 -0.67 -3.73
CA SER A 236 18.53 0.55 -3.30
C SER A 236 18.80 0.40 -1.80
N GLY A 237 20.09 0.43 -1.42
CA GLY A 237 20.60 0.12 -0.08
C GLY A 237 20.18 1.08 1.04
N LEU A 238 19.00 1.68 0.96
CA LEU A 238 18.47 2.58 1.98
C LEU A 238 17.66 1.85 3.06
N GLN A 239 17.27 0.58 2.84
CA GLN A 239 16.55 -0.22 3.84
C GLN A 239 17.46 -0.75 4.97
N LEU A 240 18.79 -0.67 4.80
CA LEU A 240 19.77 -1.09 5.81
C LEU A 240 20.28 0.06 6.70
N ALA A 241 20.05 1.32 6.31
CA ALA A 241 20.60 2.48 7.02
C ALA A 241 19.94 2.76 8.39
N ILE A 242 18.81 2.12 8.71
CA ILE A 242 18.19 2.24 10.04
C ILE A 242 18.81 1.25 11.04
N TYR A 243 19.49 0.20 10.57
CA TYR A 243 20.26 -0.67 11.46
C TYR A 243 21.59 -0.03 11.93
N ASP A 244 22.07 1.02 11.26
CA ASP A 244 23.35 1.67 11.57
C ASP A 244 23.29 2.73 12.70
N VAL A 245 22.10 3.18 13.12
CA VAL A 245 21.97 4.23 14.14
C VAL A 245 22.20 3.72 15.58
N PHE A 246 22.32 2.41 15.81
CA PHE A 246 22.61 1.83 17.13
C PHE A 246 23.96 1.13 17.27
N SER A 247 24.90 1.35 16.33
CA SER A 247 26.32 0.97 16.51
C SER A 247 27.10 2.02 17.31
N PHE A 248 26.66 2.34 18.53
CA PHE A 248 27.45 3.17 19.46
C PHE A 248 27.19 2.82 20.93
N PHE A 249 27.30 1.54 21.30
CA PHE A 249 27.71 1.13 22.65
C PHE A 249 28.31 -0.27 22.58
N SER A 250 29.63 -0.35 22.38
CA SER A 250 30.40 -1.54 22.69
C SER A 250 31.60 -1.10 23.54
N LEU A 251 31.53 -1.37 24.85
CA LEU A 251 32.64 -1.27 25.77
C LEU A 251 32.68 -2.54 26.64
N GLU A 252 33.57 -3.43 26.22
CA GLU A 252 34.50 -4.23 27.02
C GLU A 252 33.95 -5.12 28.17
N ARG A 253 33.97 -6.45 27.96
CA ARG A 253 34.56 -7.37 28.96
C ARG A 253 35.05 -8.69 28.36
N ARG A 254 36.38 -8.85 28.36
CA ARG A 254 37.14 -10.09 28.09
C ARG A 254 36.85 -11.19 29.12
N ARG A 255 36.71 -12.45 28.67
CA ARG A 255 37.66 -13.56 28.95
C ARG A 255 37.24 -14.90 28.31
N ARG A 256 38.20 -15.53 27.59
CA ARG A 256 38.50 -17.00 27.49
C ARG A 256 37.36 -17.94 27.04
N SER A 257 37.42 -18.77 25.99
CA SER A 257 38.54 -19.36 25.24
C SER A 257 38.03 -20.01 23.93
N SER A 258 38.93 -20.09 22.94
CA SER A 258 39.04 -21.11 21.87
C SER A 258 38.03 -21.16 20.70
N CYS A 259 38.46 -20.55 19.57
CA CYS A 259 38.26 -20.94 18.15
C CYS A 259 36.80 -21.06 17.61
N LEU A 260 36.33 -20.22 16.68
CA LEU A 260 36.80 -20.09 15.29
C LEU A 260 36.57 -18.67 14.76
N THR A 261 37.60 -18.09 14.13
CA THR A 261 37.52 -16.79 13.46
C THR A 261 36.82 -16.94 12.10
N ILE A 262 35.67 -16.27 11.90
CA ILE A 262 35.17 -15.97 10.55
C ILE A 262 35.57 -14.54 10.24
N THR A 263 36.68 -14.37 9.52
CA THR A 263 37.06 -13.10 8.90
C THR A 263 36.20 -12.89 7.65
N SER A 264 35.31 -11.90 7.71
CA SER A 264 34.43 -11.40 6.65
C SER A 264 33.25 -12.31 6.24
N ILE A 265 32.05 -11.76 6.35
CA ILE A 265 30.88 -12.17 5.56
C ILE A 265 30.69 -11.07 4.53
N SER A 266 31.03 -11.37 3.27
CA SER A 266 30.63 -10.53 2.14
C SER A 266 29.13 -10.74 1.91
N ILE A 267 28.32 -9.77 2.34
CA ILE A 267 26.88 -9.75 2.08
C ILE A 267 26.67 -9.34 0.62
N SER A 268 26.74 -10.31 -0.28
CA SER A 268 26.39 -10.09 -1.68
C SER A 268 25.39 -11.10 -2.25
N SER A 269 25.13 -12.24 -1.59
CA SER A 269 24.09 -13.18 -2.04
C SER A 269 23.61 -14.07 -0.90
N VAL A 270 22.34 -13.94 -0.50
CA VAL A 270 21.61 -15.02 0.19
C VAL A 270 20.62 -15.58 -0.84
N THR A 271 20.86 -16.80 -1.28
CA THR A 271 19.95 -17.54 -2.17
C THR A 271 19.04 -18.41 -1.31
N VAL A 272 17.73 -18.15 -1.33
CA VAL A 272 16.74 -19.02 -0.69
C VAL A 272 16.21 -19.99 -1.75
N HIS A 273 16.47 -21.29 -1.57
CA HIS A 273 15.86 -22.35 -2.36
C HIS A 273 14.59 -22.84 -1.66
N ILE A 274 13.43 -22.64 -2.28
CA ILE A 274 12.16 -23.24 -1.84
C ILE A 274 11.93 -24.49 -2.69
N LEU A 275 12.03 -25.67 -2.07
CA LEU A 275 11.65 -26.96 -2.65
C LEU A 275 10.16 -27.18 -2.36
N LEU A 276 9.31 -27.08 -3.38
CA LEU A 276 7.93 -27.52 -3.27
C LEU A 276 7.85 -29.01 -3.63
N CYS A 277 7.45 -29.82 -2.65
CA CYS A 277 7.19 -31.24 -2.81
C CYS A 277 5.82 -31.40 -3.48
N ASN A 278 5.78 -32.00 -4.68
CA ASN A 278 4.54 -32.34 -5.37
C ASN A 278 3.88 -33.52 -4.64
N GLN A 279 2.65 -33.34 -4.15
CA GLN A 279 1.73 -34.47 -3.95
C GLN A 279 0.79 -34.53 -5.15
N GLU A 280 0.92 -35.59 -5.94
CA GLU A 280 -0.06 -35.98 -6.95
C GLU A 280 -1.30 -36.54 -6.25
N GLU A 281 -2.46 -35.88 -6.38
CA GLU A 281 -3.76 -36.55 -6.26
C GLU A 281 -4.31 -36.84 -7.66
N LYS A 282 -4.39 -38.13 -8.00
CA LYS A 282 -5.09 -38.63 -9.19
C LYS A 282 -6.59 -38.41 -9.03
N VAL A 283 -7.17 -37.52 -9.83
CA VAL A 283 -8.61 -37.51 -10.06
C VAL A 283 -8.92 -38.48 -11.19
N VAL A 284 -9.54 -39.61 -10.82
CA VAL A 284 -10.11 -40.60 -11.75
C VAL A 284 -11.28 -39.95 -12.50
N GLY A 285 -11.16 -39.85 -13.83
CA GLY A 285 -12.23 -39.41 -14.71
C GLY A 285 -13.38 -40.42 -14.76
N LYS A 286 -14.61 -39.93 -14.61
CA LYS A 286 -15.82 -40.67 -15.00
C LYS A 286 -16.17 -40.30 -16.44
N HIS A 287 -16.33 -41.32 -17.28
CA HIS A 287 -17.27 -41.27 -18.40
C HIS A 287 -18.71 -41.37 -17.88
#